data_AF-A0A1H7P296-F1
#
_entry.id   AF-A0A1H7P296-F1
#
_cell.length_a   1.000
_cell.length_b   1.000
_cell.length_c   1.000
_cell.angle_alpha   90.00
_cell.angle_beta   90.00
_cell.angle_gamma   90.00
#
_symmetry.space_group_name_H-M   'P 1'
#
loop_
_entity.id
_entity.type
_entity.pdbx_description
1 polymer ?
#
loop_
_entity_poly.entity_id
_entity_poly.type
_entity_poly.pdbx_seq_one_letter_code
_entity_poly.pdbx_strand_id
1 'polypeptide(L)'
;MTFNAAISGSTATITVTTTANSTTLRVPNAATLGDQLTALATNPSTAPVDQTPDYMVYPTDGGVRVTSGPGQIDIPWRWVMPIASQLNA
;
A
#
# COMPACT_ATOMS: atom_id res chain seq x y z
N MET A 1 6.27 12.69 9.23
CA MET A 1 5.68 11.95 8.08
C MET A 1 4.75 10.90 8.65
N THR A 2 3.51 10.84 8.16
CA THR A 2 2.49 9.88 8.57
C THR A 2 1.91 9.20 7.34
N PHE A 3 1.46 7.97 7.53
CA PHE A 3 0.73 7.21 6.52
C PHE A 3 -0.65 6.87 7.06
N ASN A 4 -1.65 7.03 6.20
CA ASN A 4 -3.02 6.66 6.47
C ASN A 4 -3.57 5.95 5.25
N ALA A 5 -4.43 4.98 5.47
CA ALA A 5 -5.15 4.30 4.42
C ALA A 5 -6.62 4.13 4.78
N ALA A 6 -7.44 4.01 3.75
CA ALA A 6 -8.86 3.70 3.86
C ALA A 6 -9.30 2.92 2.63
N ILE A 7 -10.29 2.06 2.80
CA ILE A 7 -10.94 1.37 1.70
C ILE A 7 -12.38 1.87 1.53
N SER A 8 -12.80 2.09 0.30
CA SER A 8 -14.18 2.46 -0.05
C SER A 8 -14.62 1.63 -1.24
N GLY A 9 -15.53 0.70 -1.02
CA GLY A 9 -15.87 -0.33 -2.00
C GLY A 9 -14.64 -1.20 -2.30
N SER A 10 -14.24 -1.30 -3.57
CA SER A 10 -13.02 -2.00 -3.99
C SER A 10 -11.82 -1.08 -4.18
N THR A 11 -11.91 0.21 -3.85
CA THR A 11 -10.79 1.16 -4.03
C THR A 11 -10.10 1.44 -2.71
N ALA A 12 -8.81 1.14 -2.63
CA ALA A 12 -7.96 1.57 -1.52
C ALA A 12 -7.38 2.97 -1.80
N THR A 13 -7.35 3.81 -0.79
CA THR A 13 -6.73 5.14 -0.83
C THR A 13 -5.63 5.16 0.22
N ILE A 14 -4.39 5.43 -0.20
CA ILE A 14 -3.23 5.56 0.67
C ILE A 14 -2.76 7.01 0.61
N THR A 15 -2.74 7.69 1.75
CA THR A 15 -2.30 9.07 1.89
C THR A 15 -1.03 9.13 2.72
N VAL A 16 -0.02 9.80 2.18
CA VAL A 16 1.22 10.12 2.88
C VAL A 16 1.26 11.61 3.15
N THR A 17 1.44 11.99 4.40
CA THR A 17 1.54 13.40 4.80
C THR A 17 2.91 13.67 5.38
N THR A 18 3.61 14.63 4.80
CA THR A 18 4.87 15.20 5.29
C THR A 18 4.59 16.56 5.91
N THR A 19 5.62 17.19 6.49
CA THR A 19 5.48 18.51 7.11
C THR A 19 5.05 19.59 6.11
N ALA A 20 5.34 19.41 4.81
CA ALA A 20 5.09 20.42 3.78
C ALA A 20 4.04 20.00 2.73
N ASN A 21 3.81 18.70 2.52
CA ASN A 21 3.00 18.18 1.42
C ASN A 21 2.20 16.94 1.83
N SER A 22 1.08 16.70 1.14
CA SER A 22 0.31 15.46 1.22
C SER A 22 0.17 14.86 -0.18
N THR A 23 0.42 13.56 -0.31
CA THR A 23 0.27 12.81 -1.56
C THR A 23 -0.68 11.65 -1.34
N THR A 24 -1.56 11.39 -2.30
CA THR A 24 -2.53 10.31 -2.24
C THR A 24 -2.40 9.40 -3.46
N LEU A 25 -2.35 8.09 -3.22
CA LEU A 25 -2.48 7.06 -4.24
C LEU A 25 -3.84 6.39 -4.10
N ARG A 26 -4.55 6.26 -5.23
CA ARG A 26 -5.76 5.45 -5.33
C ARG A 26 -5.42 4.16 -6.04
N VAL A 27 -5.82 3.05 -5.46
CA VAL A 27 -5.55 1.70 -5.92
C VAL A 27 -6.89 1.02 -6.21
N PRO A 28 -7.28 0.84 -7.48
CA PRO A 28 -8.52 0.16 -7.85
C PRO A 28 -8.43 -1.34 -7.57
N ASN A 29 -9.57 -1.99 -7.40
CA ASN A 29 -9.69 -3.45 -7.19
C ASN A 29 -8.82 -4.00 -6.04
N ALA A 30 -8.60 -3.19 -5.02
CA ALA A 30 -7.69 -3.42 -3.90
C ALA A 30 -8.37 -4.02 -2.65
N ALA A 31 -9.44 -4.81 -2.83
CA ALA A 31 -10.19 -5.42 -1.72
C ALA A 31 -9.33 -6.33 -0.83
N THR A 32 -8.27 -6.93 -1.40
CA THR A 32 -7.34 -7.82 -0.68
C THR A 32 -5.99 -7.16 -0.40
N LEU A 33 -5.86 -5.85 -0.62
CA LEU A 33 -4.56 -5.16 -0.51
C LEU A 33 -4.01 -5.18 0.93
N GLY A 34 -4.88 -5.05 1.94
CA GLY A 34 -4.43 -5.12 3.34
C GLY A 34 -3.85 -6.50 3.71
N ASP A 35 -4.47 -7.58 3.26
CA ASP A 35 -3.95 -8.95 3.47
C ASP A 35 -2.61 -9.18 2.77
N GLN A 36 -2.49 -8.68 1.54
CA GLN A 36 -1.25 -8.75 0.76
C GLN A 36 -0.10 -7.98 1.43
N LEU A 37 -0.39 -6.78 1.95
CA LEU A 37 0.58 -6.00 2.72
C LEU A 37 0.95 -6.69 4.04
N THR A 38 0.00 -7.35 4.70
CA THR A 38 0.25 -8.15 5.90
C THR A 38 1.19 -9.33 5.61
N ALA A 39 0.96 -10.03 4.49
CA ALA A 39 1.81 -11.14 4.06
C ALA A 39 3.25 -10.66 3.79
N LEU A 40 3.42 -9.53 3.09
CA LEU A 40 4.72 -8.93 2.83
C LEU A 40 5.43 -8.42 4.09
N ALA A 41 4.68 -7.84 5.05
CA ALA A 41 5.24 -7.40 6.32
C ALA A 41 5.73 -8.57 7.18
N THR A 42 5.06 -9.71 7.10
CA THR A 42 5.40 -10.92 7.87
C THR A 42 6.51 -11.72 7.20
N ASN A 43 6.52 -11.79 5.87
CA ASN A 43 7.52 -12.47 5.07
C ASN A 43 7.91 -11.61 3.86
N PRO A 44 8.98 -10.82 3.96
CA PRO A 44 9.45 -9.96 2.87
C PRO A 44 9.95 -10.73 1.63
N SER A 45 10.19 -12.04 1.75
CA SER A 45 10.56 -12.91 0.62
C SER A 45 9.35 -13.45 -0.14
N THR A 46 8.13 -13.08 0.26
CA THR A 46 6.92 -13.41 -0.49
C THR A 46 7.00 -12.81 -1.89
N ALA A 47 6.49 -13.54 -2.89
CA ALA A 47 6.44 -13.05 -4.25
C ALA A 47 5.70 -11.70 -4.33
N PRO A 48 6.14 -10.78 -5.22
CA PRO A 48 5.36 -9.59 -5.56
C PRO A 48 3.92 -9.91 -5.91
N VAL A 49 3.02 -9.01 -5.55
CA VAL A 49 1.65 -9.01 -6.04
C VAL A 49 1.64 -8.32 -7.40
N ASP A 50 1.16 -9.02 -8.42
CA ASP A 50 0.91 -8.46 -9.74
C ASP A 50 -0.60 -8.61 -10.04
N GLN A 51 -1.32 -7.49 -10.01
CA GLN A 51 -2.72 -7.39 -10.42
C GLN A 51 -2.86 -6.39 -11.57
N THR A 52 -1.93 -6.42 -12.53
CA THR A 52 -2.02 -5.61 -13.74
C THR A 52 -3.38 -5.80 -14.45
N PRO A 53 -4.07 -4.70 -14.86
CA PRO A 53 -3.59 -3.32 -14.92
C PRO A 53 -3.85 -2.47 -13.67
N ASP A 54 -4.46 -3.01 -12.62
CA ASP A 54 -4.96 -2.22 -11.49
C ASP A 54 -3.83 -1.75 -10.57
N TYR A 55 -2.99 -2.68 -10.12
CA TYR A 55 -1.85 -2.37 -9.26
C TYR A 55 -0.82 -3.50 -9.17
N MET A 56 0.35 -3.14 -8.65
CA MET A 56 1.41 -4.07 -8.26
C MET A 56 1.92 -3.70 -6.86
N VAL A 57 2.37 -4.70 -6.11
CA VAL A 57 2.98 -4.52 -4.79
C VAL A 57 4.24 -5.35 -4.70
N TYR A 58 5.36 -4.73 -4.34
CA TYR A 58 6.62 -5.46 -4.20
C TYR A 58 7.48 -4.92 -3.05
N PRO A 59 8.23 -5.80 -2.39
CA PRO A 59 9.18 -5.39 -1.37
C PRO A 59 10.34 -4.59 -2.01
N THR A 60 10.86 -3.67 -1.23
CA THR A 60 12.05 -2.86 -1.51
C THR A 60 12.95 -2.88 -0.27
N ASP A 61 14.18 -2.38 -0.38
CA ASP A 61 15.10 -2.32 0.76
C ASP A 61 14.52 -1.54 1.95
N GLY A 62 13.75 -0.48 1.68
CA GLY A 62 13.20 0.41 2.71
C GLY A 62 11.78 0.10 3.17
N GLY A 63 11.07 -0.79 2.49
CA GLY A 63 9.64 -0.98 2.70
C GLY A 63 8.95 -1.74 1.58
N VAL A 64 7.71 -1.36 1.30
CA VAL A 64 6.91 -1.92 0.21
C VAL A 64 6.52 -0.80 -0.74
N ARG A 65 6.72 -1.01 -2.04
CA ARG A 65 6.22 -0.12 -3.08
C ARG A 65 4.86 -0.61 -3.55
N VAL A 66 3.89 0.31 -3.56
CA VAL A 66 2.58 0.10 -4.17
C VAL A 66 2.51 0.98 -5.41
N THR A 67 2.27 0.38 -6.56
CA THR A 67 2.13 1.07 -7.84
C THR A 67 0.72 0.83 -8.36
N SER A 68 0.05 1.87 -8.83
CA SER A 68 -1.22 1.79 -9.56
C SER A 68 -1.15 2.74 -10.74
N GLY A 69 -1.96 2.55 -11.79
CA GLY A 69 -1.93 3.36 -13.02
C GLY A 69 -1.52 4.85 -12.87
N PRO A 70 -2.14 5.64 -11.97
CA PRO A 70 -1.84 7.07 -11.82
C PRO A 70 -0.57 7.41 -11.02
N GLY A 71 0.11 6.44 -10.38
CA GLY A 71 1.32 6.73 -9.61
C GLY A 71 1.78 5.60 -8.68
N GLN A 72 2.66 5.95 -7.74
CA GLN A 72 3.20 4.98 -6.78
C GLN A 72 3.46 5.65 -5.43
N ILE A 73 3.44 4.84 -4.37
CA ILE A 73 3.84 5.21 -3.02
C ILE A 73 4.78 4.15 -2.47
N ASP A 74 5.86 4.61 -1.85
CA ASP A 74 6.75 3.80 -1.04
C ASP A 74 6.32 3.86 0.43
N ILE A 75 5.94 2.71 1.00
CA ILE A 75 5.51 2.56 2.38
C ILE A 75 6.67 1.98 3.18
N PRO A 76 7.30 2.72 4.11
CA PRO A 76 8.38 2.19 4.93
C PRO A 76 7.92 0.98 5.74
N TRP A 77 8.79 -0.01 5.99
CA TRP A 77 8.43 -1.26 6.69
C TRP A 77 7.65 -1.04 7.99
N ARG A 78 8.03 -0.04 8.79
CA ARG A 78 7.37 0.33 10.05
C ARG A 78 5.89 0.73 9.91
N TRP A 79 5.47 1.13 8.70
CA TRP A 79 4.11 1.59 8.38
C TRP A 79 3.29 0.56 7.60
N VAL A 80 3.91 -0.52 7.07
CA VAL A 80 3.20 -1.52 6.26
C VAL A 80 2.08 -2.18 7.06
N MET A 81 2.37 -2.66 8.28
CA MET A 81 1.36 -3.32 9.13
C MET A 81 0.25 -2.36 9.60
N PRO A 82 0.53 -1.12 10.07
CA PRO A 82 -0.52 -0.13 10.31
C PRO A 82 -1.42 0.15 9.11
N ILE A 83 -0.83 0.27 7.91
CA ILE A 83 -1.60 0.52 6.68
C ILE A 83 -2.43 -0.69 6.29
N ALA A 84 -1.86 -1.88 6.37
CA ALA A 84 -2.58 -3.13 6.15
C ALA A 84 -3.80 -3.25 7.06
N SER A 85 -3.63 -2.96 8.35
CA SER A 85 -4.73 -2.98 9.33
C SER A 85 -5.81 -1.96 9.01
N GLN A 86 -5.47 -0.77 8.50
CA GLN A 86 -6.44 0.25 8.12
C GLN A 86 -7.23 -0.11 6.85
N LEU A 87 -6.61 -0.87 5.94
CA LEU A 87 -7.28 -1.36 4.73
C LEU A 87 -8.19 -2.56 4.99
N ASN A 88 -7.97 -3.27 6.10
CA ASN A 88 -8.78 -4.42 6.52
C ASN A 88 -9.87 -4.06 7.55
N ALA A 89 -9.97 -2.80 7.96
CA ALA A 89 -10.94 -2.30 8.95
C ALA A 89 -12.26 -1.88 8.30
#